data_AF-A0A354RD24-F1
#
_entry.id   AF-A0A354RD24-F1
#
_cell.length_a   1.000
_cell.length_b   1.000
_cell.length_c   1.000
_cell.angle_alpha   90.00
_cell.angle_beta   90.00
_cell.angle_gamma   90.00
#
_symmetry.space_group_name_H-M   'P 1'
#
loop_
_entity.id
_entity.type
_entity.pdbx_description
1 polymer ?
#
loop_
_entity_poly.entity_id
_entity_poly.type
_entity_poly.pdbx_seq_one_letter_code
_entity_poly.pdbx_strand_id
1 'polypeptide(L)'
;MHNHQILLTKNTKISRIEVGEDHSFIKKLIWVYFFLLLFEGAFRKWFLPGFSQGLLIIRDPIVIWIYYLCYANDLFPIRNKYLRKCFQWTILAVIASLLINQANPLTVAYGARTNLLHFPLIFIMSRVLTRKDILLFGQAFLFLALPMTWVVAQQFQGDRNDIFNTAAGGIGYQLETSGGKVRASGTFTFVSGIVFYYCFSMAFIIYGFINKNTFPKWLLYLGTGATFLAMVTAGSRAVIAESLQVVACFSFLAFYRPTEFGKISASVLGISTIGIILYYRLDLFKEGLSFLSLRFEEAANVEGNPIEAYFIRYWHMISAPYYYSMWTDTFGNGLGTGTRAGAALGGGFGGAENSWARAIMENGIFIGLLFIFWRLWITKDLFLSCIKAIKQGNYLAIFIFGAAGPILLFGLLGQPTNLGFAAFGSGLCLAAAKPYS
;
A
#
# COMPACT_ATOMS: atom_id res chain seq x y z
N MET A 1 55.80 -47.72 31.89
CA MET A 1 55.36 -49.03 31.35
C MET A 1 53.84 -49.01 31.27
N HIS A 2 53.24 -49.45 30.14
CA HIS A 2 51.81 -49.81 29.97
C HIS A 2 50.77 -48.69 30.23
N ASN A 3 49.61 -48.55 29.54
CA ASN A 3 48.55 -49.49 29.09
C ASN A 3 47.72 -50.04 30.28
N HIS A 4 46.38 -50.20 30.28
CA HIS A 4 45.25 -50.04 29.33
C HIS A 4 43.90 -50.11 30.13
N GLN A 5 42.65 -49.85 29.68
CA GLN A 5 42.04 -49.38 28.41
C GLN A 5 40.59 -48.82 28.65
N ILE A 6 40.12 -47.96 27.73
CA ILE A 6 38.77 -47.87 27.08
C ILE A 6 37.46 -48.24 27.83
N LEU A 7 36.47 -47.31 27.85
CA LEU A 7 35.08 -47.41 27.29
C LEU A 7 34.29 -46.13 27.70
N LEU A 8 34.02 -45.15 26.84
CA LEU A 8 33.12 -45.06 25.65
C LEU A 8 31.65 -44.66 25.94
N THR A 9 31.28 -43.52 25.35
CA THR A 9 29.93 -43.13 24.86
C THR A 9 28.72 -43.07 25.81
N LYS A 10 28.19 -41.85 25.96
CA LYS A 10 26.93 -41.49 25.27
C LYS A 10 26.91 -40.01 24.87
N ASN A 11 27.17 -39.75 23.58
CA ASN A 11 26.98 -38.44 22.96
C ASN A 11 25.48 -38.21 22.74
N THR A 12 24.80 -37.59 23.71
CA THR A 12 23.44 -37.07 23.48
C THR A 12 23.52 -35.81 22.64
N LYS A 13 23.75 -35.96 21.33
CA LYS A 13 23.44 -34.91 20.34
C LYS A 13 21.94 -34.66 20.43
N ILE A 14 21.53 -33.71 21.27
CA ILE A 14 20.26 -33.03 21.09
C ILE A 14 20.42 -32.20 19.82
N SER A 15 20.17 -32.84 18.69
CA SER A 15 19.79 -32.12 17.49
C SER A 15 18.59 -31.27 17.86
N ARG A 16 18.80 -29.95 17.96
CA ARG A 16 17.71 -29.02 17.68
C ARG A 16 17.30 -29.30 16.23
N ILE A 17 16.30 -30.16 16.08
CA ILE A 17 15.48 -30.15 14.89
C ILE A 17 14.81 -28.79 14.96
N GLU A 18 15.34 -27.82 14.22
CA GLU A 18 14.58 -26.63 13.89
C GLU A 18 13.44 -27.08 12.99
N VAL A 19 12.36 -27.55 13.64
CA VAL A 19 11.03 -27.59 13.07
C VAL A 19 10.66 -26.13 12.86
N GLY A 20 11.15 -25.55 11.77
CA GLY A 20 10.71 -24.26 11.30
C GLY A 20 9.22 -24.41 11.04
N GLU A 21 8.39 -23.86 11.92
CA GLU A 21 6.94 -23.98 11.84
C GLU A 21 6.49 -23.53 10.45
N ASP A 22 6.08 -24.49 9.62
CA ASP A 22 5.80 -24.17 8.22
C ASP A 22 4.45 -23.47 8.09
N HIS A 23 4.48 -22.17 8.32
CA HIS A 23 3.37 -21.27 8.09
C HIS A 23 2.97 -21.18 6.60
N SER A 24 3.41 -22.09 5.71
CA SER A 24 3.13 -22.05 4.26
C SER A 24 1.65 -21.88 3.94
N PHE A 25 0.72 -22.43 4.72
CA PHE A 25 -0.70 -22.19 4.51
C PHE A 25 -1.11 -20.74 4.81
N ILE A 26 -0.62 -20.16 5.90
CA ILE A 26 -0.81 -18.73 6.23
C ILE A 26 -0.15 -17.84 5.16
N LYS A 27 1.05 -18.21 4.68
CA LYS A 27 1.73 -17.53 3.57
C LYS A 27 0.92 -17.60 2.28
N LYS A 28 0.33 -18.76 1.93
CA LYS A 28 -0.57 -18.93 0.78
C LYS A 28 -1.80 -18.01 0.90
N LEU A 29 -2.40 -17.88 2.09
CA LEU A 29 -3.50 -16.93 2.29
C LEU A 29 -3.06 -15.46 2.16
N ILE A 30 -1.84 -15.10 2.59
CA ILE A 30 -1.28 -13.75 2.34
C ILE A 30 -1.04 -13.52 0.84
N TRP A 31 -0.65 -14.55 0.08
CA TRP A 31 -0.61 -14.48 -1.39
C TRP A 31 -1.99 -14.31 -2.02
N VAL A 32 -3.01 -15.02 -1.54
CA VAL A 32 -4.41 -14.81 -1.99
C VAL A 32 -4.88 -13.39 -1.67
N TYR A 33 -4.56 -12.85 -0.47
CA TYR A 33 -4.85 -11.46 -0.12
C TYR A 33 -4.19 -10.47 -1.10
N PHE A 34 -2.92 -10.70 -1.45
CA PHE A 34 -2.19 -9.88 -2.43
C PHE A 34 -2.81 -9.94 -3.83
N PHE A 35 -3.10 -11.14 -4.36
CA PHE A 35 -3.75 -11.26 -5.67
C PHE A 35 -5.13 -10.62 -5.69
N LEU A 36 -5.94 -10.79 -4.63
CA LEU A 36 -7.23 -10.11 -4.51
C LEU A 36 -7.08 -8.58 -4.42
N LEU A 37 -6.03 -8.05 -3.77
CA LEU A 37 -5.76 -6.60 -3.74
C LEU A 37 -5.51 -6.04 -5.15
N LEU A 38 -4.83 -6.80 -6.02
CA LEU A 38 -4.57 -6.39 -7.41
C LEU A 38 -5.79 -6.57 -8.32
N PHE A 39 -6.50 -7.70 -8.22
CA PHE A 39 -7.48 -8.13 -9.22
C PHE A 39 -8.96 -7.92 -8.83
N GLU A 40 -9.28 -7.54 -7.59
CA GLU A 40 -10.66 -7.16 -7.17
C GLU A 40 -11.32 -6.23 -8.19
N GLY A 41 -10.62 -5.18 -8.63
CA GLY A 41 -11.18 -4.21 -9.57
C GLY A 41 -11.44 -4.77 -10.97
N ALA A 42 -10.69 -5.77 -11.43
CA ALA A 42 -10.90 -6.42 -12.72
C ALA A 42 -12.18 -7.28 -12.69
N PHE A 43 -12.41 -8.01 -11.59
CA PHE A 43 -13.68 -8.69 -11.36
C PHE A 43 -14.84 -7.69 -11.31
N ARG A 44 -14.68 -6.54 -10.64
CA ARG A 44 -15.72 -5.52 -10.50
C ARG A 44 -16.01 -4.71 -11.77
N LYS A 45 -15.07 -4.62 -12.71
CA LYS A 45 -15.25 -3.93 -14.00
C LYS A 45 -15.73 -4.86 -15.10
N TRP A 46 -15.13 -6.05 -15.23
CA TRP A 46 -15.23 -6.86 -16.46
C TRP A 46 -15.82 -8.26 -16.25
N PHE A 47 -15.31 -9.02 -15.27
CA PHE A 47 -15.63 -10.46 -15.18
C PHE A 47 -16.88 -10.79 -14.35
N LEU A 48 -17.16 -10.02 -13.30
CA LEU A 48 -18.25 -10.24 -12.34
C LEU A 48 -18.93 -8.90 -11.93
N PRO A 49 -19.32 -8.02 -12.86
CA PRO A 49 -19.82 -6.67 -12.55
C PRO A 49 -21.08 -6.68 -11.67
N GLY A 50 -21.98 -7.65 -11.84
CA GLY A 50 -23.18 -7.81 -11.00
C GLY A 50 -22.88 -8.06 -9.51
N PHE A 51 -21.70 -8.58 -9.18
CA PHE A 51 -21.26 -8.78 -7.79
C PHE A 51 -20.41 -7.61 -7.25
N SER A 52 -20.36 -6.47 -7.95
CA SER A 52 -19.42 -5.37 -7.66
C SER A 52 -19.47 -4.84 -6.22
N GLN A 53 -20.63 -4.87 -5.55
CA GLN A 53 -20.73 -4.48 -4.15
C GLN A 53 -20.17 -5.54 -3.18
N GLY A 54 -20.51 -6.82 -3.36
CA GLY A 54 -19.96 -7.91 -2.54
C GLY A 54 -18.45 -8.08 -2.71
N LEU A 55 -17.93 -7.78 -3.91
CA LEU A 55 -16.50 -7.82 -4.19
C LEU A 55 -15.69 -6.75 -3.40
N LEU A 56 -16.31 -5.68 -2.88
CA LEU A 56 -15.64 -4.72 -1.96
C LEU A 56 -15.10 -5.38 -0.67
N ILE A 57 -15.63 -6.54 -0.30
CA ILE A 57 -15.28 -7.29 0.92
C ILE A 57 -14.64 -8.66 0.65
N ILE A 58 -14.28 -8.99 -0.59
CA ILE A 58 -13.72 -10.31 -0.96
C ILE A 58 -12.44 -10.72 -0.18
N ARG A 59 -11.69 -9.73 0.31
CA ARG A 59 -10.46 -9.95 1.12
C ARG A 59 -10.75 -10.21 2.61
N ASP A 60 -11.96 -9.95 3.08
CA ASP A 60 -12.29 -10.02 4.50
C ASP A 60 -12.37 -11.47 5.01
N PRO A 61 -13.00 -12.45 4.33
CA PRO A 61 -12.95 -13.85 4.74
C PRO A 61 -11.51 -14.39 4.79
N ILE A 62 -10.66 -13.99 3.84
CA ILE A 62 -9.24 -14.40 3.78
C ILE A 62 -8.47 -13.84 4.98
N VAL A 63 -8.68 -12.57 5.33
CA VAL A 63 -7.97 -11.96 6.48
C VAL A 63 -8.48 -12.51 7.82
N ILE A 64 -9.78 -12.79 7.93
CA ILE A 64 -10.37 -13.47 9.10
C ILE A 64 -9.82 -14.89 9.25
N TRP A 65 -9.67 -15.64 8.15
CA TRP A 65 -9.09 -16.99 8.18
C TRP A 65 -7.61 -16.98 8.58
N ILE A 66 -6.82 -16.02 8.09
CA ILE A 66 -5.44 -15.77 8.56
C ILE A 66 -5.44 -15.54 10.08
N TYR A 67 -6.38 -14.75 10.62
CA TYR A 67 -6.44 -14.46 12.05
C TYR A 67 -6.84 -15.67 12.89
N TYR A 68 -7.83 -16.45 12.44
CA TYR A 68 -8.22 -17.71 13.08
C TYR A 68 -7.03 -18.68 13.17
N LEU A 69 -6.32 -18.89 12.05
CA LEU A 69 -5.14 -19.76 12.02
C LEU A 69 -4.01 -19.22 12.91
N CYS A 70 -3.73 -17.93 12.86
CA CYS A 70 -2.72 -17.34 13.74
C CYS A 70 -3.10 -17.41 15.22
N TYR A 71 -4.39 -17.36 15.56
CA TYR A 71 -4.84 -17.51 16.94
C TYR A 71 -4.70 -18.96 17.41
N ALA A 72 -5.12 -19.92 16.58
CA ALA A 72 -5.01 -21.36 16.87
C ALA A 72 -3.55 -21.90 16.91
N ASN A 73 -2.56 -21.08 16.58
CA ASN A 73 -1.12 -21.42 16.61
C ASN A 73 -0.30 -20.42 17.46
N ASP A 74 -0.94 -19.62 18.35
CA ASP A 74 -0.30 -18.57 19.18
C ASP A 74 0.46 -17.43 18.43
N LEU A 75 0.50 -17.49 17.09
CA LEU A 75 1.07 -16.47 16.20
C LEU A 75 0.28 -15.15 16.21
N PHE A 76 -0.94 -15.09 16.77
CA PHE A 76 -1.73 -13.87 16.78
C PHE A 76 -1.10 -12.80 17.71
N PRO A 77 -0.93 -11.54 17.25
CA PRO A 77 -0.18 -10.52 17.96
C PRO A 77 -0.97 -9.85 19.10
N ILE A 78 -1.66 -10.62 19.95
CA ILE A 78 -2.61 -10.11 20.98
C ILE A 78 -1.97 -9.14 22.00
N ARG A 79 -0.69 -9.33 22.34
CA ARG A 79 0.08 -8.45 23.23
C ARG A 79 0.64 -7.18 22.54
N ASN A 80 0.35 -6.96 21.26
CA ASN A 80 0.87 -5.82 20.50
C ASN A 80 0.24 -4.48 20.96
N LYS A 81 1.10 -3.51 21.32
CA LYS A 81 0.70 -2.22 21.88
C LYS A 81 -0.20 -1.38 20.95
N TYR A 82 0.09 -1.35 19.64
CA TYR A 82 -0.69 -0.59 18.66
C TYR A 82 -2.03 -1.27 18.42
N LEU A 83 -2.02 -2.59 18.21
CA LEU A 83 -3.25 -3.35 17.92
C LEU A 83 -4.24 -3.28 19.10
N ARG A 84 -3.76 -3.44 20.34
CA ARG A 84 -4.59 -3.27 21.54
C ARG A 84 -5.20 -1.86 21.63
N LYS A 85 -4.46 -0.82 21.25
CA LYS A 85 -5.00 0.55 21.20
C LYS A 85 -5.96 0.80 20.04
N CYS A 86 -5.75 0.14 18.90
CA CYS A 86 -6.70 0.16 17.79
C CYS A 86 -8.04 -0.48 18.20
N PHE A 87 -8.02 -1.69 18.78
CA PHE A 87 -9.21 -2.34 19.34
C PHE A 87 -9.96 -1.47 20.36
N GLN A 88 -9.24 -0.90 21.35
CA GLN A 88 -9.84 0.00 22.35
C GLN A 88 -10.49 1.23 21.71
N TRP A 89 -9.85 1.82 20.70
CA TRP A 89 -10.41 2.94 19.94
C TRP A 89 -11.65 2.53 19.12
N THR A 90 -11.63 1.38 18.44
CA THR A 90 -12.77 0.93 17.62
C THR A 90 -13.99 0.60 18.48
N ILE A 91 -13.80 0.01 19.66
CA ILE A 91 -14.89 -0.23 20.61
C ILE A 91 -15.52 1.10 21.04
N LEU A 92 -14.71 2.11 21.40
CA LEU A 92 -15.19 3.45 21.75
C LEU A 92 -15.96 4.10 20.59
N ALA A 93 -15.43 4.04 19.36
CA ALA A 93 -16.05 4.58 18.16
C ALA A 93 -17.40 3.89 17.83
N VAL A 94 -17.47 2.56 17.93
CA VAL A 94 -18.71 1.79 17.72
C VAL A 94 -19.76 2.14 18.77
N ILE A 95 -19.38 2.22 20.05
CA ILE A 95 -20.30 2.58 21.14
C ILE A 95 -20.85 3.99 20.96
N ALA A 96 -20.01 4.98 20.66
CA ALA A 96 -20.45 6.35 20.36
C ALA A 96 -21.42 6.37 19.15
N SER A 97 -21.07 5.66 18.08
CA SER A 97 -21.87 5.62 16.84
C SER A 97 -23.27 5.03 17.04
N LEU A 98 -23.40 3.99 17.85
CA LEU A 98 -24.68 3.32 18.10
C LEU A 98 -25.52 4.02 19.17
N LEU A 99 -24.90 4.54 20.23
CA LEU A 99 -25.63 5.10 21.39
C LEU A 99 -25.83 6.62 21.32
N ILE A 100 -24.92 7.36 20.67
CA ILE A 100 -24.98 8.83 20.58
C ILE A 100 -25.47 9.23 19.19
N ASN A 101 -24.79 8.78 18.12
CA ASN A 101 -25.14 9.16 16.75
C ASN A 101 -26.34 8.37 16.19
N GLN A 102 -26.76 7.28 16.86
CA GLN A 102 -27.82 6.36 16.41
C GLN A 102 -27.63 5.85 14.97
N ALA A 103 -26.37 5.75 14.53
CA ALA A 103 -26.01 5.43 13.16
C ALA A 103 -26.32 3.96 12.82
N ASN A 104 -26.68 3.71 11.56
CA ASN A 104 -27.08 2.39 11.08
C ASN A 104 -26.02 1.31 11.41
N PRO A 105 -26.40 0.17 12.05
CA PRO A 105 -25.45 -0.85 12.47
C PRO A 105 -24.57 -1.43 11.34
N LEU A 106 -25.06 -1.50 10.11
CA LEU A 106 -24.29 -1.98 8.95
C LEU A 106 -23.25 -0.94 8.50
N THR A 107 -23.61 0.34 8.54
CA THR A 107 -22.68 1.47 8.31
C THR A 107 -21.58 1.48 9.36
N VAL A 108 -21.93 1.32 10.64
CA VAL A 108 -20.99 1.22 11.76
C VAL A 108 -20.08 0.00 11.63
N ALA A 109 -20.62 -1.17 11.24
CA ALA A 109 -19.83 -2.36 10.97
C ALA A 109 -18.84 -2.16 9.82
N TYR A 110 -19.24 -1.51 8.72
CA TYR A 110 -18.33 -1.18 7.62
C TYR A 110 -17.25 -0.15 8.03
N GLY A 111 -17.60 0.81 8.88
CA GLY A 111 -16.65 1.77 9.44
C GLY A 111 -15.65 1.12 10.42
N ALA A 112 -16.09 0.18 11.26
CA ALA A 112 -15.20 -0.62 12.09
C ALA A 112 -14.26 -1.49 11.23
N ARG A 113 -14.80 -2.14 10.20
CA ARG A 113 -14.05 -2.92 9.21
C ARG A 113 -12.95 -2.09 8.53
N THR A 114 -13.25 -0.87 8.09
CA THR A 114 -12.28 0.00 7.41
C THR A 114 -11.20 0.61 8.31
N ASN A 115 -11.42 0.66 9.63
CA ASN A 115 -10.46 1.25 10.58
C ASN A 115 -9.75 0.23 11.50
N LEU A 116 -10.11 -1.06 11.46
CA LEU A 116 -9.51 -2.10 12.30
C LEU A 116 -9.19 -3.42 11.56
N LEU A 117 -10.13 -3.95 10.75
CA LEU A 117 -10.10 -5.37 10.35
C LEU A 117 -8.81 -5.78 9.64
N HIS A 118 -8.20 -4.91 8.84
CA HIS A 118 -7.00 -5.24 8.06
C HIS A 118 -5.68 -4.96 8.80
N PHE A 119 -5.69 -4.32 9.98
CA PHE A 119 -4.46 -3.93 10.69
C PHE A 119 -3.72 -5.03 11.48
N PRO A 120 -4.37 -6.07 12.08
CA PRO A 120 -3.62 -7.20 12.65
C PRO A 120 -2.70 -7.89 11.64
N LEU A 121 -3.07 -7.90 10.35
CA LEU A 121 -2.27 -8.45 9.25
C LEU A 121 -0.85 -7.86 9.18
N ILE A 122 -0.67 -6.56 9.49
CA ILE A 122 0.65 -5.89 9.51
C ILE A 122 1.63 -6.66 10.40
N PHE A 123 1.17 -7.03 11.60
CA PHE A 123 1.99 -7.67 12.62
C PHE A 123 2.06 -9.19 12.47
N ILE A 124 1.09 -9.81 11.79
CA ILE A 124 1.13 -11.22 11.39
C ILE A 124 2.13 -11.43 10.26
N MET A 125 2.06 -10.60 9.21
CA MET A 125 3.04 -10.62 8.11
C MET A 125 4.47 -10.47 8.63
N SER A 126 4.71 -9.55 9.57
CA SER A 126 6.04 -9.41 10.17
C SER A 126 6.47 -10.62 11.01
N ARG A 127 5.53 -11.38 11.58
CA ARG A 127 5.84 -12.65 12.27
C ARG A 127 6.22 -13.73 11.26
N VAL A 128 5.34 -14.02 10.29
CA VAL A 128 5.42 -15.23 9.45
C VAL A 128 6.25 -15.11 8.17
N LEU A 129 6.46 -13.90 7.61
CA LEU A 129 7.20 -13.73 6.36
C LEU A 129 8.72 -13.66 6.59
N THR A 130 9.46 -14.37 5.74
CA THR A 130 10.93 -14.34 5.65
C THR A 130 11.39 -13.36 4.57
N ARG A 131 12.70 -13.06 4.54
CA ARG A 131 13.32 -12.29 3.44
C ARG A 131 13.01 -12.90 2.06
N LYS A 132 13.00 -14.24 1.94
CA LYS A 132 12.67 -14.95 0.69
C LYS A 132 11.24 -14.64 0.25
N ASP A 133 10.28 -14.70 1.18
CA ASP A 133 8.87 -14.43 0.87
C ASP A 133 8.67 -12.97 0.38
N ILE A 134 9.33 -12.00 1.02
CA ILE A 134 9.27 -10.58 0.64
C ILE A 134 9.90 -10.35 -0.75
N LEU A 135 11.00 -11.02 -1.07
CA LEU A 135 11.61 -10.94 -2.40
C LEU A 135 10.76 -11.63 -3.47
N LEU A 136 10.01 -12.69 -3.14
CA LEU A 136 9.03 -13.27 -4.06
C LEU A 136 7.87 -12.30 -4.34
N PHE A 137 7.36 -11.57 -3.33
CA PHE A 137 6.42 -10.47 -3.57
C PHE A 137 7.02 -9.38 -4.47
N GLY A 138 8.31 -9.04 -4.29
CA GLY A 138 9.03 -8.13 -5.18
C GLY A 138 9.10 -8.61 -6.64
N GLN A 139 9.38 -9.90 -6.84
CA GLN A 139 9.34 -10.52 -8.18
C GLN A 139 7.93 -10.46 -8.78
N ALA A 140 6.88 -10.67 -7.97
CA ALA A 140 5.49 -10.58 -8.43
C ALA A 140 5.10 -9.14 -8.81
N PHE A 141 5.50 -8.11 -8.06
CA PHE A 141 5.32 -6.71 -8.46
C PHE A 141 6.00 -6.40 -9.81
N LEU A 142 7.25 -6.81 -9.99
CA LEU A 142 7.99 -6.62 -11.25
C LEU A 142 7.38 -7.39 -12.43
N PHE A 143 6.85 -8.59 -12.19
CA PHE A 143 6.28 -9.45 -13.24
C PHE A 143 4.86 -9.00 -13.63
N LEU A 144 4.00 -8.75 -12.64
CA LEU A 144 2.63 -8.30 -12.87
C LEU A 144 2.56 -6.84 -13.36
N ALA A 145 3.65 -6.08 -13.22
CA ALA A 145 3.78 -4.77 -13.87
C ALA A 145 3.66 -4.87 -15.40
N LEU A 146 4.04 -6.00 -16.02
CA LEU A 146 3.94 -6.19 -17.47
C LEU A 146 2.47 -6.19 -17.95
N PRO A 147 1.57 -7.10 -17.51
CA PRO A 147 0.16 -7.04 -17.88
C PRO A 147 -0.57 -5.81 -17.29
N MET A 148 -0.20 -5.34 -16.09
CA MET A 148 -0.79 -4.11 -15.52
C MET A 148 -0.50 -2.89 -16.40
N THR A 149 0.72 -2.76 -16.93
CA THR A 149 1.10 -1.67 -17.84
C THR A 149 0.43 -1.81 -19.18
N TRP A 150 0.30 -3.04 -19.72
CA TRP A 150 -0.45 -3.26 -20.96
C TRP A 150 -1.90 -2.80 -20.83
N VAL A 151 -2.59 -3.16 -19.73
CA VAL A 151 -3.94 -2.65 -19.45
C VAL A 151 -3.94 -1.12 -19.34
N VAL A 152 -3.03 -0.50 -18.58
CA VAL A 152 -2.93 0.97 -18.46
C VAL A 152 -2.68 1.65 -19.82
N ALA A 153 -1.90 1.02 -20.71
CA ALA A 153 -1.66 1.50 -22.07
C ALA A 153 -2.93 1.42 -22.95
N GLN A 154 -3.68 0.31 -22.90
CA GLN A 154 -4.97 0.21 -23.60
C GLN A 154 -5.96 1.27 -23.10
N GLN A 155 -6.03 1.48 -21.78
CA GLN A 155 -6.88 2.51 -21.17
C GLN A 155 -6.53 3.93 -21.61
N PHE A 156 -5.25 4.22 -21.83
CA PHE A 156 -4.76 5.52 -22.30
C PHE A 156 -4.95 5.72 -23.81
N GLN A 157 -4.95 4.65 -24.60
CA GLN A 157 -5.14 4.71 -26.04
C GLN A 157 -6.63 4.76 -26.44
N GLY A 158 -7.46 3.93 -25.81
CA GLY A 158 -8.89 3.82 -26.12
C GLY A 158 -9.74 4.96 -25.57
N ASP A 159 -10.89 5.18 -26.19
CA ASP A 159 -11.90 6.16 -25.77
C ASP A 159 -12.46 5.85 -24.37
N ARG A 160 -13.12 6.83 -23.74
CA ARG A 160 -13.79 6.63 -22.44
C ARG A 160 -14.80 5.47 -22.44
N ASN A 161 -15.44 5.21 -23.58
CA ASN A 161 -16.45 4.16 -23.76
C ASN A 161 -15.85 2.79 -24.08
N ASP A 162 -14.53 2.67 -24.19
CA ASP A 162 -13.83 1.39 -24.40
C ASP A 162 -14.11 0.41 -23.24
N ILE A 163 -14.14 -0.89 -23.53
CA ILE A 163 -14.28 -1.95 -22.52
C ILE A 163 -13.19 -1.83 -21.44
N PHE A 164 -11.94 -1.50 -21.79
CA PHE A 164 -10.87 -1.24 -20.83
C PHE A 164 -11.18 -0.05 -19.90
N ASN A 165 -11.99 0.90 -20.35
CA ASN A 165 -12.34 2.13 -19.63
C ASN A 165 -13.68 2.07 -18.88
N THR A 166 -14.37 0.93 -18.92
CA THR A 166 -15.57 0.63 -18.12
C THR A 166 -15.32 0.83 -16.61
N ALA A 167 -16.33 1.32 -15.87
CA ALA A 167 -16.27 1.55 -14.43
C ALA A 167 -16.72 0.34 -13.59
N ALA A 168 -16.52 0.42 -12.26
CA ALA A 168 -16.89 -0.66 -11.35
C ALA A 168 -18.42 -0.82 -11.25
N GLY A 169 -18.91 -2.03 -11.51
CA GLY A 169 -20.33 -2.33 -11.75
C GLY A 169 -20.65 -2.60 -13.23
N GLY A 170 -19.67 -2.48 -14.15
CA GLY A 170 -19.85 -2.81 -15.56
C GLY A 170 -20.64 -1.76 -16.37
N ILE A 171 -20.89 -0.59 -15.79
CA ILE A 171 -21.71 0.48 -16.37
C ILE A 171 -20.97 1.81 -16.19
N GLY A 172 -20.97 2.65 -17.23
CA GLY A 172 -20.26 3.93 -17.23
C GLY A 172 -18.74 3.78 -17.36
N TYR A 173 -18.04 4.92 -17.35
CA TYR A 173 -16.61 5.01 -17.66
C TYR A 173 -15.77 5.57 -16.50
N GLN A 174 -14.46 5.35 -16.56
CA GLN A 174 -13.50 5.84 -15.58
C GLN A 174 -13.31 7.35 -15.67
N LEU A 175 -12.89 7.99 -14.56
CA LEU A 175 -12.81 9.45 -14.48
C LEU A 175 -11.95 10.04 -15.60
N GLU A 176 -12.54 10.97 -16.34
CA GLU A 176 -11.87 11.74 -17.37
C GLU A 176 -10.77 12.66 -16.81
N THR A 177 -10.00 13.19 -17.74
CA THR A 177 -8.93 14.13 -17.50
C THR A 177 -8.76 15.07 -18.70
N SER A 178 -7.86 16.05 -18.56
CA SER A 178 -7.21 16.84 -19.61
C SER A 178 -7.19 16.16 -20.97
N GLY A 179 -7.51 16.89 -22.04
CA GLY A 179 -7.45 16.37 -23.41
C GLY A 179 -8.41 15.20 -23.74
N GLY A 180 -9.46 14.97 -22.96
CA GLY A 180 -10.48 13.95 -23.22
C GLY A 180 -10.06 12.49 -22.95
N LYS A 181 -8.81 12.27 -22.54
CA LYS A 181 -8.32 10.95 -22.08
C LYS A 181 -8.96 10.58 -20.72
N VAL A 182 -8.88 9.31 -20.34
CA VAL A 182 -9.24 8.86 -18.97
C VAL A 182 -8.03 8.78 -18.03
N ARG A 183 -8.28 8.78 -16.73
CA ARG A 183 -7.30 8.40 -15.71
C ARG A 183 -7.31 6.88 -15.57
N ALA A 184 -6.33 6.23 -16.19
CA ALA A 184 -6.19 4.79 -16.16
C ALA A 184 -6.17 4.25 -14.70
N SER A 185 -6.64 3.03 -14.52
CA SER A 185 -6.72 2.34 -13.23
C SER A 185 -6.18 0.90 -13.27
N GLY A 186 -5.65 0.43 -14.39
CA GLY A 186 -5.13 -0.93 -14.53
C GLY A 186 -6.20 -1.97 -14.18
N THR A 187 -5.88 -2.91 -13.31
CA THR A 187 -6.85 -3.89 -12.77
C THR A 187 -7.62 -3.39 -11.53
N PHE A 188 -7.42 -2.14 -11.10
CA PHE A 188 -8.13 -1.56 -9.97
C PHE A 188 -9.42 -0.83 -10.42
N THR A 189 -10.25 -0.37 -9.48
CA THR A 189 -11.44 0.44 -9.79
C THR A 189 -11.19 1.95 -9.76
N PHE A 190 -9.97 2.38 -9.42
CA PHE A 190 -9.61 3.78 -9.27
C PHE A 190 -8.10 3.97 -9.40
N VAL A 191 -7.69 5.17 -9.85
CA VAL A 191 -6.28 5.52 -10.13
C VAL A 191 -5.34 5.36 -8.92
N SER A 192 -5.84 5.48 -7.68
CA SER A 192 -5.02 5.26 -6.47
C SER A 192 -4.41 3.85 -6.41
N GLY A 193 -5.06 2.85 -7.03
CA GLY A 193 -4.52 1.50 -7.12
C GLY A 193 -3.23 1.43 -7.93
N ILE A 194 -3.20 2.02 -9.13
CA ILE A 194 -1.96 2.04 -9.94
C ILE A 194 -0.90 2.95 -9.35
N VAL A 195 -1.29 4.06 -8.69
CA VAL A 195 -0.36 4.92 -7.94
C VAL A 195 0.41 4.05 -6.94
N PHE A 196 -0.27 3.45 -5.97
CA PHE A 196 0.40 2.65 -4.95
C PHE A 196 1.12 1.42 -5.54
N TYR A 197 0.55 0.75 -6.54
CA TYR A 197 1.18 -0.38 -7.22
C TYR A 197 2.55 -0.03 -7.80
N TYR A 198 2.67 1.10 -8.50
CA TYR A 198 3.94 1.52 -9.10
C TYR A 198 4.90 2.11 -8.06
N CYS A 199 4.43 2.67 -6.95
CA CYS A 199 5.28 3.01 -5.80
C CYS A 199 5.96 1.78 -5.19
N PHE A 200 5.21 0.68 -4.96
CA PHE A 200 5.79 -0.58 -4.48
C PHE A 200 6.72 -1.20 -5.53
N SER A 201 6.34 -1.19 -6.81
CA SER A 201 7.22 -1.61 -7.91
C SER A 201 8.53 -0.81 -7.90
N MET A 202 8.48 0.52 -7.73
CA MET A 202 9.66 1.38 -7.65
C MET A 202 10.56 1.05 -6.45
N ALA A 203 9.98 0.68 -5.30
CA ALA A 203 10.75 0.23 -4.14
C ALA A 203 11.57 -1.04 -4.44
N PHE A 204 11.00 -2.00 -5.17
CA PHE A 204 11.70 -3.21 -5.59
C PHE A 204 12.68 -2.97 -6.75
N ILE A 205 12.36 -2.07 -7.70
CA ILE A 205 13.29 -1.62 -8.75
C ILE A 205 14.56 -1.06 -8.11
N ILE A 206 14.42 -0.07 -7.22
CA ILE A 206 15.53 0.58 -6.52
C ILE A 206 16.37 -0.43 -5.75
N TYR A 207 15.72 -1.30 -4.96
CA TYR A 207 16.44 -2.33 -4.20
C TYR A 207 17.20 -3.31 -5.12
N GLY A 208 16.62 -3.69 -6.26
CA GLY A 208 17.20 -4.60 -7.23
C GLY A 208 18.40 -4.03 -8.01
N PHE A 209 18.41 -2.73 -8.30
CA PHE A 209 19.56 -2.06 -8.90
C PHE A 209 20.73 -1.88 -7.91
N ILE A 210 20.45 -1.51 -6.64
CA ILE A 210 21.48 -1.43 -5.59
C ILE A 210 22.07 -2.82 -5.31
N ASN A 211 21.21 -3.84 -5.17
CA ASN A 211 21.58 -5.19 -4.78
C ASN A 211 21.56 -6.12 -6.00
N LYS A 212 22.62 -6.01 -6.82
CA LYS A 212 22.85 -6.83 -8.01
C LYS A 212 22.54 -8.32 -7.75
N ASN A 213 21.89 -8.97 -8.71
CA ASN A 213 21.46 -10.37 -8.67
C ASN A 213 20.33 -10.72 -7.68
N THR A 214 19.70 -9.74 -7.00
CA THR A 214 18.46 -9.98 -6.22
C THR A 214 17.31 -10.51 -7.07
N PHE A 215 17.20 -9.99 -8.30
CA PHE A 215 16.17 -10.37 -9.27
C PHE A 215 16.81 -10.75 -10.61
N PRO A 216 16.16 -11.61 -11.43
CA PRO A 216 16.58 -11.85 -12.80
C PRO A 216 16.67 -10.54 -13.59
N LYS A 217 17.74 -10.35 -14.37
CA LYS A 217 17.99 -9.09 -15.10
C LYS A 217 16.84 -8.72 -16.04
N TRP A 218 16.27 -9.70 -16.75
CA TRP A 218 15.11 -9.49 -17.63
C TRP A 218 13.90 -8.95 -16.85
N LEU A 219 13.64 -9.48 -15.66
CA LEU A 219 12.51 -9.10 -14.82
C LEU A 219 12.68 -7.69 -14.25
N LEU A 220 13.90 -7.36 -13.80
CA LEU A 220 14.22 -6.02 -13.33
C LEU A 220 14.09 -4.99 -14.46
N TYR A 221 14.63 -5.26 -15.65
CA TYR A 221 14.62 -4.30 -16.76
C TYR A 221 13.24 -4.14 -17.39
N LEU A 222 12.52 -5.23 -17.67
CA LEU A 222 11.16 -5.15 -18.21
C LEU A 222 10.18 -4.58 -17.16
N GLY A 223 10.29 -4.96 -15.89
CA GLY A 223 9.48 -4.38 -14.81
C GLY A 223 9.72 -2.89 -14.61
N THR A 224 10.97 -2.42 -14.78
CA THR A 224 11.30 -0.98 -14.78
C THR A 224 10.71 -0.28 -16.00
N GLY A 225 10.90 -0.84 -17.20
CA GLY A 225 10.38 -0.28 -18.44
C GLY A 225 8.85 -0.16 -18.44
N ALA A 226 8.17 -1.19 -17.94
CA ALA A 226 6.72 -1.19 -17.77
C ALA A 226 6.27 -0.15 -16.74
N THR A 227 6.91 -0.11 -15.56
CA THR A 227 6.64 0.91 -14.53
C THR A 227 6.78 2.34 -15.07
N PHE A 228 7.81 2.60 -15.88
CA PHE A 228 8.03 3.90 -16.52
C PHE A 228 7.00 4.22 -17.60
N LEU A 229 6.63 3.26 -18.45
CA LEU A 229 5.56 3.47 -19.43
C LEU A 229 4.22 3.76 -18.74
N ALA A 230 3.89 3.05 -17.67
CA ALA A 230 2.69 3.32 -16.88
C ALA A 230 2.70 4.67 -16.16
N MET A 231 3.87 5.18 -15.73
CA MET A 231 3.97 6.52 -15.13
C MET A 231 3.53 7.63 -16.10
N VAL A 232 3.82 7.49 -17.39
CA VAL A 232 3.46 8.49 -18.41
C VAL A 232 2.05 8.26 -18.98
N THR A 233 1.60 7.01 -19.15
CA THR A 233 0.24 6.70 -19.67
C THR A 233 -0.86 6.69 -18.59
N ALA A 234 -0.55 6.73 -17.30
CA ALA A 234 -1.56 6.75 -16.23
C ALA A 234 -2.46 8.01 -16.20
N GLY A 235 -2.07 9.09 -16.89
CA GLY A 235 -2.79 10.37 -16.90
C GLY A 235 -2.89 11.06 -15.52
N SER A 236 -2.03 10.70 -14.57
CA SER A 236 -2.11 11.13 -13.18
C SER A 236 -0.74 11.49 -12.59
N ARG A 237 -0.53 12.79 -12.33
CA ARG A 237 0.65 13.36 -11.64
C ARG A 237 1.02 12.62 -10.35
N ALA A 238 0.03 12.04 -9.66
CA ALA A 238 0.22 11.33 -8.40
C ALA A 238 1.08 10.06 -8.54
N VAL A 239 1.06 9.35 -9.68
CA VAL A 239 1.89 8.13 -9.84
C VAL A 239 3.38 8.48 -9.76
N ILE A 240 3.76 9.63 -10.30
CA ILE A 240 5.15 10.13 -10.28
C ILE A 240 5.47 10.73 -8.92
N ALA A 241 4.61 11.60 -8.37
CA ALA A 241 4.85 12.24 -7.06
C ALA A 241 5.01 11.19 -5.94
N GLU A 242 4.11 10.21 -5.86
CA GLU A 242 4.16 9.14 -4.86
C GLU A 242 5.28 8.12 -5.15
N SER A 243 5.89 8.12 -6.34
CA SER A 243 7.10 7.34 -6.63
C SER A 243 8.38 8.12 -6.32
N LEU A 244 8.36 9.45 -6.45
CA LEU A 244 9.49 10.34 -6.13
C LEU A 244 9.81 10.34 -4.62
N GLN A 245 8.83 10.15 -3.73
CA GLN A 245 9.11 9.90 -2.30
C GLN A 245 9.88 8.58 -2.05
N VAL A 246 9.69 7.55 -2.90
CA VAL A 246 10.48 6.32 -2.86
C VAL A 246 11.90 6.58 -3.39
N VAL A 247 12.04 7.41 -4.43
CA VAL A 247 13.35 7.90 -4.91
C VAL A 247 14.05 8.76 -3.85
N ALA A 248 13.34 9.59 -3.08
CA ALA A 248 13.91 10.38 -1.99
C ALA A 248 14.50 9.51 -0.86
N CYS A 249 14.09 8.25 -0.74
CA CYS A 249 14.73 7.28 0.15
C CYS A 249 16.17 6.92 -0.29
N PHE A 250 16.58 7.16 -1.54
CA PHE A 250 18.00 7.13 -1.93
C PHE A 250 18.80 8.21 -1.18
N SER A 251 18.30 9.46 -1.14
CA SER A 251 18.98 10.57 -0.45
C SER A 251 19.12 10.28 1.05
N PHE A 252 18.08 9.70 1.65
CA PHE A 252 18.11 9.22 3.02
C PHE A 252 19.14 8.09 3.23
N LEU A 253 19.18 7.10 2.33
CA LEU A 253 20.16 6.02 2.40
C LEU A 253 21.60 6.53 2.22
N ALA A 254 21.84 7.45 1.27
CA ALA A 254 23.14 8.06 1.03
C ALA A 254 23.66 8.82 2.27
N PHE A 255 22.78 9.55 2.97
CA PHE A 255 23.12 10.23 4.22
C PHE A 255 23.50 9.25 5.35
N TYR A 256 22.74 8.15 5.52
CA TYR A 256 23.00 7.16 6.58
C TYR A 256 24.09 6.13 6.24
N ARG A 257 24.41 5.93 4.96
CA ARG A 257 25.43 5.01 4.44
C ARG A 257 26.15 5.62 3.22
N PRO A 258 27.06 6.61 3.40
CA PRO A 258 27.80 7.22 2.29
C PRO A 258 28.62 6.22 1.46
N THR A 259 29.04 5.10 2.06
CA THR A 259 29.72 3.98 1.37
C THR A 259 28.87 3.32 0.27
N GLU A 260 27.56 3.49 0.28
CA GLU A 260 26.65 2.98 -0.75
C GLU A 260 26.46 3.96 -1.92
N PHE A 261 26.99 5.20 -1.83
CA PHE A 261 26.77 6.25 -2.83
C PHE A 261 27.13 5.82 -4.25
N GLY A 262 28.23 5.09 -4.45
CA GLY A 262 28.61 4.55 -5.77
C GLY A 262 27.58 3.56 -6.35
N LYS A 263 26.93 2.75 -5.51
CA LYS A 263 25.83 1.86 -5.95
C LYS A 263 24.55 2.65 -6.22
N ILE A 264 24.28 3.69 -5.44
CA ILE A 264 23.14 4.61 -5.62
C ILE A 264 23.27 5.33 -6.97
N SER A 265 24.40 5.97 -7.25
CA SER A 265 24.66 6.66 -8.52
C SER A 265 24.59 5.71 -9.72
N ALA A 266 25.18 4.50 -9.62
CA ALA A 266 25.05 3.49 -10.66
C ALA A 266 23.60 2.98 -10.86
N SER A 267 22.80 2.94 -9.80
CA SER A 267 21.38 2.60 -9.86
C SER A 267 20.58 3.68 -10.57
N VAL A 268 20.78 4.95 -10.20
CA VAL A 268 20.13 6.10 -10.83
C VAL A 268 20.48 6.19 -12.31
N LEU A 269 21.75 6.01 -12.68
CA LEU A 269 22.18 5.97 -14.07
C LEU A 269 21.48 4.84 -14.86
N GLY A 270 21.52 3.59 -14.35
CA GLY A 270 20.90 2.44 -15.02
C GLY A 270 19.37 2.57 -15.17
N ILE A 271 18.69 3.15 -14.17
CA ILE A 271 17.26 3.46 -14.21
C ILE A 271 16.97 4.55 -15.27
N SER A 272 17.74 5.65 -15.26
CA SER A 272 17.59 6.73 -16.25
C SER A 272 17.87 6.28 -17.69
N THR A 273 18.84 5.38 -17.90
CA THR A 273 19.10 4.78 -19.22
C THR A 273 17.86 4.05 -19.78
N ILE A 274 17.08 3.37 -18.94
CA ILE A 274 15.83 2.71 -19.38
C ILE A 274 14.79 3.76 -19.83
N GLY A 275 14.64 4.87 -19.10
CA GLY A 275 13.77 5.98 -19.51
C GLY A 275 14.18 6.60 -20.86
N ILE A 276 15.48 6.80 -21.07
CA ILE A 276 16.03 7.29 -22.35
C ILE A 276 15.76 6.29 -23.48
N ILE A 277 15.96 4.99 -23.25
CA ILE A 277 15.66 3.95 -24.25
C ILE A 277 14.18 3.94 -24.63
N LEU A 278 13.26 4.03 -23.65
CA LEU A 278 11.82 4.12 -23.92
C LEU A 278 11.49 5.35 -24.78
N TYR A 279 11.99 6.53 -24.40
CA TYR A 279 11.76 7.78 -25.12
C TYR A 279 12.19 7.70 -26.59
N TYR A 280 13.34 7.08 -26.90
CA TYR A 280 13.80 6.94 -28.29
C TYR A 280 13.21 5.76 -29.06
N ARG A 281 12.67 4.73 -28.39
CA ARG A 281 12.22 3.48 -29.04
C ARG A 281 10.71 3.24 -29.05
N LEU A 282 9.92 4.03 -28.31
CA LEU A 282 8.51 3.72 -28.06
C LEU A 282 7.64 4.98 -28.15
N ASP A 283 6.92 5.17 -29.25
CA ASP A 283 6.20 6.43 -29.51
C ASP A 283 5.08 6.73 -28.51
N LEU A 284 4.39 5.70 -28.00
CA LEU A 284 3.44 5.84 -26.89
C LEU A 284 4.08 6.40 -25.61
N PHE A 285 5.38 6.19 -25.39
CA PHE A 285 6.09 6.82 -24.27
C PHE A 285 6.27 8.32 -24.50
N LYS A 286 6.49 8.75 -25.76
CA LYS A 286 6.55 10.17 -26.14
C LYS A 286 5.18 10.83 -25.99
N GLU A 287 4.10 10.17 -26.47
CA GLU A 287 2.71 10.63 -26.31
C GLU A 287 2.32 10.75 -24.83
N GLY A 288 2.61 9.74 -24.02
CA GLY A 288 2.39 9.79 -22.58
C GLY A 288 3.18 10.92 -21.91
N LEU A 289 4.43 11.16 -22.32
CA LEU A 289 5.28 12.20 -21.72
C LEU A 289 4.83 13.62 -22.10
N SER A 290 4.42 13.86 -23.35
CA SER A 290 3.85 15.17 -23.75
C SER A 290 2.50 15.41 -23.07
N PHE A 291 1.61 14.40 -23.02
CA PHE A 291 0.35 14.46 -22.30
C PHE A 291 0.54 14.76 -20.80
N LEU A 292 1.48 14.06 -20.16
CA LEU A 292 1.85 14.28 -18.77
C LEU A 292 2.40 15.70 -18.53
N SER A 293 3.15 16.24 -19.48
CA SER A 293 3.72 17.59 -19.38
C SER A 293 2.61 18.65 -19.40
N LEU A 294 1.67 18.52 -20.34
CA LEU A 294 0.42 19.31 -20.38
C LEU A 294 -0.40 19.15 -19.08
N ARG A 295 -0.48 17.94 -18.51
CA ARG A 295 -1.13 17.66 -17.21
C ARG A 295 -0.45 18.35 -16.01
N PHE A 296 0.82 18.72 -16.11
CA PHE A 296 1.54 19.53 -15.13
C PHE A 296 1.37 21.03 -15.40
N GLU A 297 1.38 21.46 -16.66
CA GLU A 297 1.21 22.86 -17.07
C GLU A 297 -0.20 23.39 -16.76
N GLU A 298 -1.26 22.72 -17.23
CA GLU A 298 -2.66 23.05 -16.89
C GLU A 298 -2.87 23.19 -15.38
N ALA A 299 -2.22 22.31 -14.61
CA ALA A 299 -2.34 22.30 -13.17
C ALA A 299 -1.49 23.37 -12.48
N ALA A 300 -0.33 23.73 -13.03
CA ALA A 300 0.47 24.82 -12.50
C ALA A 300 -0.25 26.17 -12.65
N ASN A 301 -1.01 26.33 -13.73
CA ASN A 301 -1.86 27.50 -13.99
C ASN A 301 -3.07 27.64 -13.03
N VAL A 302 -3.32 26.65 -12.14
CA VAL A 302 -4.45 26.64 -11.19
C VAL A 302 -4.01 26.38 -9.74
N GLU A 303 -3.06 25.46 -9.53
CA GLU A 303 -2.54 25.04 -8.22
C GLU A 303 -1.22 25.75 -7.83
N GLY A 304 -0.64 26.56 -8.71
CA GLY A 304 0.66 27.20 -8.50
C GLY A 304 1.85 26.26 -8.73
N ASN A 305 2.95 26.45 -8.02
CA ASN A 305 4.17 25.66 -8.23
C ASN A 305 3.91 24.15 -7.94
N PRO A 306 4.24 23.21 -8.85
CA PRO A 306 3.95 21.78 -8.65
C PRO A 306 4.53 21.15 -7.36
N ILE A 307 5.64 21.66 -6.85
CA ILE A 307 6.26 21.23 -5.58
C ILE A 307 5.47 21.78 -4.40
N GLU A 308 5.09 23.06 -4.47
CA GLU A 308 4.27 23.73 -3.46
C GLU A 308 2.88 23.09 -3.37
N ALA A 309 2.21 22.87 -4.50
CA ALA A 309 0.94 22.17 -4.62
C ALA A 309 0.99 20.75 -4.04
N TYR A 310 2.13 20.05 -4.14
CA TYR A 310 2.34 18.76 -3.46
C TYR A 310 2.33 18.92 -1.93
N PHE A 311 3.12 19.84 -1.37
CA PHE A 311 3.15 20.07 0.08
C PHE A 311 1.83 20.64 0.62
N ILE A 312 1.16 21.53 -0.10
CA ILE A 312 -0.16 22.09 0.26
C ILE A 312 -1.21 20.98 0.41
N ARG A 313 -1.19 19.93 -0.43
CA ARG A 313 -2.10 18.77 -0.26
C ARG A 313 -1.90 18.05 1.07
N TYR A 314 -0.65 17.88 1.52
CA TYR A 314 -0.36 17.34 2.85
C TYR A 314 -0.73 18.31 3.96
N TRP A 315 -0.51 19.62 3.78
CA TRP A 315 -0.97 20.64 4.74
C TRP A 315 -2.50 20.62 4.89
N HIS A 316 -3.27 20.49 3.81
CA HIS A 316 -4.72 20.35 3.83
C HIS A 316 -5.17 19.05 4.51
N MET A 317 -4.40 17.97 4.46
CA MET A 317 -4.66 16.76 5.25
C MET A 317 -4.33 16.95 6.74
N ILE A 318 -3.22 17.61 7.07
CA ILE A 318 -2.78 17.85 8.45
C ILE A 318 -3.71 18.84 9.17
N SER A 319 -4.20 19.87 8.48
CA SER A 319 -5.06 20.92 9.03
C SER A 319 -6.56 20.60 8.96
N ALA A 320 -6.99 19.63 8.14
CA ALA A 320 -8.39 19.23 8.05
C ALA A 320 -9.06 18.91 9.40
N PRO A 321 -8.43 18.24 10.39
CA PRO A 321 -9.07 18.02 11.68
C PRO A 321 -9.54 19.29 12.39
N TYR A 322 -8.80 20.40 12.23
CA TYR A 322 -9.18 21.71 12.76
C TYR A 322 -10.40 22.26 12.01
N TYR A 323 -10.29 22.42 10.69
CA TYR A 323 -11.36 23.01 9.88
C TYR A 323 -12.67 22.22 9.93
N TYR A 324 -12.62 20.88 9.82
CA TYR A 324 -13.82 20.05 9.85
C TYR A 324 -14.44 19.97 11.26
N SER A 325 -13.67 20.15 12.34
CA SER A 325 -14.22 20.19 13.70
C SER A 325 -15.12 21.41 13.99
N MET A 326 -15.00 22.49 13.19
CA MET A 326 -15.89 23.66 13.29
C MET A 326 -17.31 23.37 12.79
N TRP A 327 -17.48 22.32 11.98
CA TRP A 327 -18.72 21.97 11.27
C TRP A 327 -19.16 20.52 11.53
N THR A 328 -18.64 19.91 12.59
CA THR A 328 -18.90 18.51 12.98
C THR A 328 -19.15 18.45 14.47
N ASP A 329 -20.24 17.78 14.88
CA ASP A 329 -20.57 17.60 16.30
C ASP A 329 -19.45 16.90 17.09
N THR A 330 -19.45 17.09 18.41
CA THR A 330 -18.44 16.55 19.35
C THR A 330 -18.19 15.05 19.22
N PHE A 331 -19.19 14.29 18.76
CA PHE A 331 -19.14 12.83 18.51
C PHE A 331 -19.30 12.45 17.02
N GLY A 332 -19.28 13.41 16.10
CA GLY A 332 -19.34 13.17 14.66
C GLY A 332 -20.72 12.75 14.17
N ASN A 333 -20.74 12.08 13.01
CA ASN A 333 -21.95 11.62 12.34
C ASN A 333 -22.14 10.09 12.42
N GLY A 334 -21.26 9.39 13.12
CA GLY A 334 -21.23 7.93 13.22
C GLY A 334 -20.19 7.28 12.29
N LEU A 335 -19.55 6.24 12.82
CA LEU A 335 -18.47 5.47 12.19
C LEU A 335 -18.89 4.90 10.82
N GLY A 336 -18.08 5.13 9.80
CA GLY A 336 -18.30 4.65 8.43
C GLY A 336 -19.19 5.51 7.52
N THR A 337 -19.92 6.50 8.04
CA THR A 337 -20.80 7.40 7.25
C THR A 337 -20.06 8.26 6.23
N GLY A 338 -18.76 8.51 6.45
CA GLY A 338 -17.87 9.20 5.51
C GLY A 338 -17.40 8.34 4.34
N THR A 339 -17.78 7.06 4.27
CA THR A 339 -17.41 6.13 3.19
C THR A 339 -18.57 5.87 2.22
N ARG A 340 -18.29 5.75 0.92
CA ARG A 340 -19.33 5.50 -0.11
C ARG A 340 -20.20 4.27 0.19
N ALA A 341 -19.59 3.18 0.67
CA ALA A 341 -20.32 1.96 1.01
C ALA A 341 -21.12 2.09 2.33
N GLY A 342 -20.55 2.74 3.36
CA GLY A 342 -21.27 3.01 4.60
C GLY A 342 -22.48 3.92 4.40
N ALA A 343 -22.35 4.96 3.57
CA ALA A 343 -23.46 5.83 3.19
C ALA A 343 -24.55 5.07 2.40
N ALA A 344 -24.17 4.18 1.49
CA ALA A 344 -25.11 3.35 0.74
C ALA A 344 -25.84 2.29 1.60
N LEU A 345 -25.32 1.94 2.78
CA LEU A 345 -25.93 0.97 3.71
C LEU A 345 -26.95 1.60 4.67
N GLY A 346 -26.87 2.91 4.94
CA GLY A 346 -27.62 3.51 6.05
C GLY A 346 -27.60 5.03 6.14
N GLY A 347 -27.24 5.74 5.07
CA GLY A 347 -27.13 7.20 5.04
C GLY A 347 -25.77 7.72 5.51
N GLY A 348 -25.50 8.98 5.18
CA GLY A 348 -24.23 9.67 5.44
C GLY A 348 -23.69 10.39 4.21
N PHE A 349 -22.69 11.24 4.41
CA PHE A 349 -22.12 12.09 3.35
C PHE A 349 -21.37 11.31 2.25
N GLY A 350 -20.91 10.09 2.53
CA GLY A 350 -20.32 9.16 1.54
C GLY A 350 -19.02 9.59 0.86
N GLY A 351 -18.59 10.85 1.01
CA GLY A 351 -17.52 11.48 0.24
C GLY A 351 -16.53 12.26 1.09
N ALA A 352 -16.07 11.71 2.21
CA ALA A 352 -14.96 12.31 2.96
C ALA A 352 -13.63 12.08 2.20
N GLU A 353 -13.37 12.87 1.16
CA GLU A 353 -12.23 12.68 0.24
C GLU A 353 -10.87 12.92 0.93
N ASN A 354 -10.86 13.75 1.97
CA ASN A 354 -9.70 13.98 2.83
C ASN A 354 -9.63 12.93 3.96
N SER A 355 -8.51 12.21 4.02
CA SER A 355 -8.31 11.05 4.91
C SER A 355 -8.38 11.37 6.41
N TRP A 356 -7.92 12.55 6.82
CA TRP A 356 -7.94 12.98 8.22
C TRP A 356 -9.26 13.68 8.56
N ALA A 357 -9.86 14.41 7.62
CA ALA A 357 -11.23 14.92 7.74
C ALA A 357 -12.21 13.79 8.10
N ARG A 358 -12.14 12.65 7.39
CA ARG A 358 -13.01 11.50 7.64
C ARG A 358 -13.01 11.03 9.09
N ALA A 359 -11.84 11.00 9.75
CA ALA A 359 -11.76 10.55 11.14
C ALA A 359 -12.56 11.45 12.09
N ILE A 360 -12.55 12.77 11.83
CA ILE A 360 -13.35 13.76 12.57
C ILE A 360 -14.83 13.69 12.16
N MET A 361 -15.15 13.71 10.86
CA MET A 361 -16.53 13.64 10.37
C MET A 361 -17.29 12.40 10.88
N GLU A 362 -16.62 11.24 10.96
CA GLU A 362 -17.22 9.99 11.43
C GLU A 362 -17.34 9.91 12.98
N ASN A 363 -16.44 10.51 13.77
CA ASN A 363 -16.33 10.23 15.21
C ASN A 363 -16.21 11.48 16.12
N GLY A 364 -16.27 12.68 15.55
CA GLY A 364 -16.05 13.94 16.23
C GLY A 364 -14.58 14.22 16.55
N ILE A 365 -14.31 15.41 17.09
CA ILE A 365 -12.93 15.88 17.32
C ILE A 365 -12.13 14.94 18.23
N PHE A 366 -12.68 14.53 19.37
CA PHE A 366 -11.92 13.78 20.38
C PHE A 366 -11.61 12.34 19.93
N ILE A 367 -12.62 11.58 19.52
CA ILE A 367 -12.43 10.17 19.08
C ILE A 367 -11.70 10.14 17.74
N GLY A 368 -11.96 11.08 16.83
CA GLY A 368 -11.25 11.21 15.56
C GLY A 368 -9.76 11.51 15.72
N LEU A 369 -9.38 12.44 16.60
CA LEU A 369 -7.97 12.73 16.89
C LEU A 369 -7.24 11.54 17.52
N LEU A 370 -7.89 10.74 18.38
CA LEU A 370 -7.27 9.51 18.91
C LEU A 370 -6.88 8.52 17.81
N PHE A 371 -7.64 8.43 16.72
CA PHE A 371 -7.27 7.61 15.55
C PHE A 371 -6.09 8.21 14.77
N ILE A 372 -6.06 9.53 14.59
CA ILE A 372 -4.98 10.23 13.90
C ILE A 372 -3.66 10.09 14.69
N PHE A 373 -3.69 10.25 16.02
CA PHE A 373 -2.54 9.99 16.88
C PHE A 373 -2.09 8.52 16.83
N TRP A 374 -3.02 7.57 16.73
CA TRP A 374 -2.68 6.16 16.53
C TRP A 374 -1.95 5.94 15.19
N ARG A 375 -2.42 6.54 14.08
CA ARG A 375 -1.78 6.48 12.75
C ARG A 375 -0.38 7.11 12.76
N LEU A 376 -0.23 8.28 13.38
CA LEU A 376 1.06 8.94 13.58
C LEU A 376 2.05 8.04 14.35
N TRP A 377 1.58 7.41 15.42
CA TRP A 377 2.41 6.55 16.27
C TRP A 377 2.89 5.28 15.57
N ILE A 378 1.99 4.53 14.90
CA ILE A 378 2.38 3.31 14.18
C ILE A 378 3.34 3.61 13.02
N THR A 379 3.10 4.68 12.24
CA THR A 379 3.99 5.07 11.14
C THR A 379 5.36 5.54 11.65
N LYS A 380 5.41 6.30 12.76
CA LYS A 380 6.67 6.70 13.41
C LYS A 380 7.49 5.48 13.86
N ASP A 381 6.90 4.56 14.60
CA ASP A 381 7.65 3.41 15.14
C ASP A 381 8.02 2.41 14.02
N LEU A 382 7.28 2.37 12.91
CA LEU A 382 7.64 1.67 11.67
C LEU A 382 8.86 2.31 10.98
N PHE A 383 8.88 3.64 10.83
CA PHE A 383 10.03 4.39 10.30
C PHE A 383 11.30 4.18 11.14
N LEU A 384 11.17 4.26 12.47
CA LEU A 384 12.27 3.98 13.41
C LEU A 384 12.78 2.52 13.30
N SER A 385 11.92 1.58 12.91
CA SER A 385 12.33 0.20 12.62
C SER A 385 13.12 0.11 11.31
N CYS A 386 12.73 0.88 10.28
CA CYS A 386 13.48 0.99 9.02
C CYS A 386 14.88 1.62 9.23
N ILE A 387 15.01 2.64 10.09
CA ILE A 387 16.31 3.22 10.46
C ILE A 387 17.21 2.18 11.15
N LYS A 388 16.65 1.32 12.02
CA LYS A 388 17.41 0.22 12.63
C LYS A 388 17.87 -0.80 11.57
N ALA A 389 17.02 -1.14 10.61
CA ALA A 389 17.36 -2.01 9.49
C ALA A 389 18.50 -1.42 8.62
N ILE A 390 18.47 -0.13 8.27
CA ILE A 390 19.56 0.53 7.52
C ILE A 390 20.88 0.45 8.30
N LYS A 391 20.85 0.70 9.62
CA LYS A 391 22.05 0.56 10.48
C LYS A 391 22.63 -0.86 10.44
N GLN A 392 21.79 -1.88 10.28
CA GLN A 392 22.16 -3.29 10.10
C GLN A 392 22.49 -3.69 8.63
N GLY A 393 22.51 -2.76 7.68
CA GLY A 393 22.78 -3.06 6.26
C GLY A 393 21.57 -3.60 5.47
N ASN A 394 20.37 -3.53 6.04
CA ASN A 394 19.13 -3.96 5.41
C ASN A 394 18.36 -2.75 4.86
N TYR A 395 18.47 -2.53 3.54
CA TYR A 395 17.93 -1.35 2.87
C TYR A 395 16.52 -1.57 2.28
N LEU A 396 15.99 -2.79 2.24
CA LEU A 396 14.68 -3.05 1.61
C LEU A 396 13.53 -2.39 2.39
N ALA A 397 13.63 -2.38 3.71
CA ALA A 397 12.61 -1.83 4.61
C ALA A 397 12.28 -0.36 4.33
N ILE A 398 13.30 0.48 4.08
CA ILE A 398 13.11 1.93 3.86
C ILE A 398 12.49 2.23 2.49
N PHE A 399 12.82 1.48 1.45
CA PHE A 399 12.15 1.66 0.14
C PHE A 399 10.68 1.21 0.21
N ILE A 400 10.38 0.09 0.86
CA ILE A 400 8.98 -0.32 1.10
C ILE A 400 8.27 0.69 2.03
N PHE A 401 8.96 1.29 3.00
CA PHE A 401 8.40 2.38 3.83
C PHE A 401 8.03 3.60 2.98
N GLY A 402 8.88 4.01 2.04
CA GLY A 402 8.58 5.12 1.11
C GLY A 402 7.30 4.91 0.30
N ALA A 403 6.90 3.66 0.05
CA ALA A 403 5.61 3.33 -0.58
C ALA A 403 4.47 3.09 0.44
N ALA A 404 4.73 2.54 1.62
CA ALA A 404 3.71 2.11 2.58
C ALA A 404 3.34 3.15 3.66
N GLY A 405 4.33 3.84 4.22
CA GLY A 405 4.19 4.81 5.31
C GLY A 405 3.24 5.96 4.98
N PRO A 406 3.35 6.60 3.79
CA PRO A 406 2.41 7.62 3.33
C PRO A 406 0.97 7.12 3.25
N ILE A 407 0.74 5.88 2.79
CA ILE A 407 -0.60 5.29 2.70
C ILE A 407 -1.16 4.98 4.11
N LEU A 408 -0.34 4.45 5.01
CA LEU A 408 -0.73 4.19 6.40
C LEU A 408 -1.08 5.50 7.13
N LEU A 409 -0.34 6.58 6.90
CA LEU A 409 -0.53 7.87 7.58
C LEU A 409 -1.61 8.75 6.95
N PHE A 410 -1.62 8.89 5.63
CA PHE A 410 -2.46 9.85 4.88
C PHE A 410 -3.41 9.19 3.86
N GLY A 411 -3.23 7.92 3.48
CA GLY A 411 -4.13 7.24 2.53
C GLY A 411 -5.57 7.15 3.05
N LEU A 412 -6.57 7.31 2.17
CA LEU A 412 -8.00 7.29 2.54
C LEU A 412 -8.49 5.85 2.76
N LEU A 413 -8.49 5.42 4.02
CA LEU A 413 -8.74 4.02 4.44
C LEU A 413 -10.19 3.52 4.21
N GLY A 414 -11.15 4.40 3.92
CA GLY A 414 -12.52 4.00 3.57
C GLY A 414 -12.63 3.24 2.23
N GLN A 415 -11.63 3.39 1.35
CA GLN A 415 -11.53 2.70 0.07
C GLN A 415 -10.74 1.38 0.22
N PRO A 416 -11.29 0.21 -0.17
CA PRO A 416 -10.65 -1.09 0.05
C PRO A 416 -9.26 -1.26 -0.58
N THR A 417 -8.97 -0.58 -1.70
CA THR A 417 -7.65 -0.58 -2.33
C THR A 417 -6.61 0.08 -1.44
N ASN A 418 -6.90 1.28 -0.94
CA ASN A 418 -6.00 2.09 -0.11
C ASN A 418 -5.75 1.40 1.24
N LEU A 419 -6.81 0.88 1.86
CA LEU A 419 -6.73 0.08 3.10
C LEU A 419 -5.86 -1.18 2.92
N GLY A 420 -6.02 -1.85 1.77
CA GLY A 420 -5.23 -3.03 1.44
C GLY A 420 -3.75 -2.74 1.28
N PHE A 421 -3.39 -1.69 0.52
CA PHE A 421 -1.99 -1.28 0.38
C PHE A 421 -1.40 -0.75 1.70
N ALA A 422 -2.17 -0.05 2.54
CA ALA A 422 -1.73 0.34 3.88
C ALA A 422 -1.39 -0.88 4.75
N ALA A 423 -2.30 -1.87 4.83
CA ALA A 423 -2.11 -3.07 5.65
C ALA A 423 -1.02 -4.00 5.10
N PHE A 424 -1.12 -4.41 3.83
CA PHE A 424 -0.18 -5.32 3.19
C PHE A 424 1.21 -4.68 3.04
N GLY A 425 1.28 -3.42 2.58
CA GLY A 425 2.53 -2.69 2.40
C GLY A 425 3.28 -2.46 3.71
N SER A 426 2.56 -2.09 4.79
CA SER A 426 3.18 -1.93 6.12
C SER A 426 3.58 -3.28 6.72
N GLY A 427 2.84 -4.36 6.42
CA GLY A 427 3.22 -5.72 6.77
C GLY A 427 4.51 -6.18 6.07
N LEU A 428 4.65 -5.93 4.77
CA LEU A 428 5.89 -6.15 4.03
C LEU A 428 7.03 -5.28 4.57
N CYS A 429 6.78 -4.01 4.87
CA CYS A 429 7.78 -3.09 5.42
C CYS A 429 8.30 -3.57 6.79
N LEU A 430 7.40 -3.95 7.70
CA LEU A 430 7.76 -4.43 9.04
C LEU A 430 8.43 -5.82 9.01
N ALA A 431 8.02 -6.69 8.09
CA ALA A 431 8.71 -7.95 7.83
C ALA A 431 10.12 -7.70 7.26
N ALA A 432 10.26 -6.76 6.32
CA ALA A 432 11.53 -6.38 5.73
C ALA A 432 12.46 -5.66 6.72
N ALA A 433 11.94 -5.04 7.77
CA ALA A 433 12.72 -4.37 8.81
C ALA A 433 13.36 -5.31 9.85
N LYS A 434 13.08 -6.63 9.78
CA LYS A 434 13.73 -7.61 10.66
C LYS A 434 15.25 -7.68 10.41
N PRO A 435 16.07 -7.93 11.45
CA PRO A 435 17.44 -8.38 11.27
C PRO A 435 17.49 -9.68 10.46
N TYR A 436 18.57 -9.91 9.74
CA TYR A 436 18.84 -11.21 9.15
C TYR A 436 19.43 -12.13 10.22
N SER A 437 18.82 -13.31 10.40
CA SER A 437 19.38 -14.48 11.06
C SER A 437 20.26 -15.25 10.07
#